data_AF-A0A7V9U5X7-F1
#
_entry.id   AF-A0A7V9U5X7-F1
#
_cell.length_a   1.000
_cell.length_b   1.000
_cell.length_c   1.000
_cell.angle_alpha   90.00
_cell.angle_beta   90.00
_cell.angle_gamma   90.00
#
_symmetry.space_group_name_H-M   'P 1'
#
loop_
_entity.id
_entity.type
_entity.pdbx_description
1 polymer ?
#
loop_
_entity_poly.entity_id
_entity_poly.type
_entity_poly.pdbx_seq_one_letter_code
_entity_poly.pdbx_strand_id
1 'polypeptide(L)'
;GLQGVLVGTGFVEHHDPLLTNRWHHLTTLGSTTGLKVEVHKLPRWPGRLRPPPTREILDASVPSALGVVGISAPTPLHHALILAAHAWHHEPLWTLRDLIDIAAVSALVDRRDLDRTAKVWGLGRLWRTTERAIEGLFYGGRKTFPLRTWARHLGVVRDRTGLEKHVAQLVDGFWGMPPHLAPVPTIRVLRYMITPAPGESWRQRAARVPQDLGKLPAPAGRRGEPPAPTPREPPLS
;
A
#
# COMPACT_ATOMS: atom_id res chain seq x y z
N GLY A 1 3.93 -27.32 7.42
CA GLY A 1 3.21 -26.05 7.58
C GLY A 1 2.65 -25.59 6.24
N LEU A 2 1.68 -24.67 6.23
CA LEU A 2 0.92 -24.27 5.02
C LEU A 2 1.79 -24.04 3.77
N GLN A 3 2.93 -23.33 3.91
CA GLN A 3 3.85 -23.09 2.80
C GLN A 3 4.39 -24.36 2.16
N GLY A 4 4.82 -25.35 2.96
CA GLY A 4 5.33 -26.61 2.43
C GLY A 4 4.26 -27.41 1.68
N VAL A 5 3.00 -27.29 2.09
CA VAL A 5 1.87 -27.90 1.37
C VAL A 5 1.70 -27.22 0.00
N LEU A 6 1.71 -25.89 -0.05
CA LEU A 6 1.58 -25.15 -1.31
C LEU A 6 2.73 -25.44 -2.28
N VAL A 7 3.97 -25.49 -1.79
CA VAL A 7 5.12 -25.91 -2.60
C VAL A 7 4.95 -27.33 -3.14
N GLY A 8 4.48 -28.27 -2.31
CA GLY A 8 4.17 -29.64 -2.73
C GLY A 8 3.07 -29.75 -3.79
N THR A 9 2.24 -28.72 -3.96
CA THR A 9 1.20 -28.64 -5.01
C THR A 9 1.66 -27.95 -6.30
N GLY A 10 2.95 -27.59 -6.41
CA GLY A 10 3.53 -27.01 -7.63
C GLY A 10 3.71 -25.49 -7.61
N PHE A 11 3.53 -24.83 -6.46
CA PHE A 11 3.96 -23.45 -6.28
C PHE A 11 5.48 -23.37 -6.08
N VAL A 12 6.10 -22.31 -6.59
CA VAL A 12 7.54 -22.07 -6.49
C VAL A 12 7.81 -20.89 -5.56
N GLU A 13 8.77 -21.02 -4.66
CA GLU A 13 9.20 -19.91 -3.82
C GLU A 13 9.92 -18.83 -4.65
N HIS A 14 9.42 -17.60 -4.61
CA HIS A 14 10.11 -16.44 -5.17
C HIS A 14 10.87 -15.71 -4.07
N HIS A 15 12.19 -15.92 -4.03
CA HIS A 15 13.06 -15.11 -3.19
C HIS A 15 13.37 -13.79 -3.89
N ASP A 16 12.87 -12.69 -3.32
CA ASP A 16 13.35 -11.35 -3.65
C ASP A 16 14.53 -11.01 -2.71
N PRO A 17 15.77 -10.87 -3.22
CA PRO A 17 16.93 -10.52 -2.41
C PRO A 17 16.81 -9.15 -1.73
N LEU A 18 15.93 -8.28 -2.22
CA LEU A 18 15.72 -6.93 -1.69
C LEU A 18 14.68 -6.90 -0.56
N LEU A 19 13.86 -7.94 -0.40
CA LEU A 19 12.89 -8.09 0.69
C LEU A 19 13.52 -8.83 1.88
N THR A 20 14.40 -8.15 2.60
CA THR A 20 15.11 -8.68 3.78
C THR A 20 14.22 -8.88 5.01
N ASN A 21 12.95 -8.44 4.99
CA ASN A 21 12.13 -8.34 6.19
C ASN A 21 10.99 -9.39 6.25
N ARG A 22 11.33 -10.65 6.58
CA ARG A 22 10.41 -11.80 6.70
C ARG A 22 9.56 -11.85 8.00
N TRP A 23 9.42 -10.73 8.71
CA TRP A 23 8.81 -10.71 10.05
C TRP A 23 7.28 -10.88 10.00
N HIS A 24 6.65 -10.55 8.87
CA HIS A 24 5.18 -10.51 8.75
C HIS A 24 4.63 -11.52 7.73
N HIS A 25 5.41 -11.97 6.76
CA HIS A 25 5.05 -12.99 5.78
C HIS A 25 6.19 -14.00 5.59
N LEU A 26 5.83 -15.20 5.16
CA LEU A 26 6.77 -16.19 4.64
C LEU A 26 7.15 -15.85 3.19
N THR A 27 8.07 -16.61 2.57
CA THR A 27 8.47 -16.36 1.17
C THR A 27 7.24 -16.32 0.25
N THR A 28 7.14 -15.28 -0.59
CA THR A 28 6.09 -15.20 -1.62
C THR A 28 6.19 -16.40 -2.55
N LEU A 29 5.06 -17.00 -2.87
CA LEU A 29 4.95 -18.13 -3.77
C LEU A 29 4.41 -17.67 -5.12
N GLY A 30 4.93 -18.23 -6.20
CA GLY A 30 4.44 -18.04 -7.56
C GLY A 30 3.91 -19.35 -8.13
N SER A 31 2.97 -19.26 -9.05
CA SER A 31 2.52 -20.37 -9.88
C SER A 31 2.92 -20.15 -11.33
N THR A 32 2.85 -21.22 -12.13
CA THR A 32 3.09 -21.17 -13.59
C THR A 32 2.05 -20.31 -14.34
N THR A 33 0.88 -20.07 -13.74
CA THR A 33 -0.16 -19.20 -14.31
C THR A 33 0.02 -17.72 -13.96
N GLY A 34 1.06 -17.38 -13.19
CA GLY A 34 1.35 -16.01 -12.76
C GLY A 34 0.60 -15.58 -11.48
N LEU A 35 -0.18 -16.46 -10.86
CA LEU A 35 -0.76 -16.19 -9.53
C LEU A 35 0.36 -16.12 -8.49
N LYS A 36 0.36 -15.04 -7.71
CA LYS A 36 1.24 -14.85 -6.56
C LYS A 36 0.46 -15.07 -5.26
N VAL A 37 1.04 -15.83 -4.35
CA VAL A 37 0.47 -16.13 -3.03
C VAL A 37 1.41 -15.64 -1.95
N GLU A 38 0.91 -14.81 -1.05
CA GLU A 38 1.65 -14.36 0.12
C GLU A 38 1.02 -14.95 1.39
N VAL A 39 1.84 -15.61 2.20
CA VAL A 39 1.39 -16.20 3.47
C VAL A 39 1.80 -15.28 4.61
N HIS A 40 0.84 -14.58 5.20
CA HIS A 40 1.07 -13.65 6.31
C HIS A 40 0.88 -14.34 7.67
N LYS A 41 1.80 -14.10 8.61
CA LYS A 41 1.69 -14.57 10.01
C LYS A 41 0.84 -13.63 10.87
N LEU A 42 0.90 -12.35 10.54
CA LEU A 42 0.16 -11.27 11.20
C LEU A 42 -0.39 -10.34 10.12
N PRO A 43 -1.55 -9.71 10.34
CA PRO A 43 -2.01 -8.64 9.46
C PRO A 43 -0.94 -7.57 9.34
N ARG A 44 -0.69 -7.11 8.12
CA ARG A 44 0.20 -5.98 7.87
C ARG A 44 -0.49 -4.71 8.35
N TRP A 45 0.12 -3.98 9.26
CA TRP A 45 -0.54 -2.96 10.06
C TRP A 45 0.27 -1.66 10.13
N PRO A 46 -0.37 -0.47 10.08
CA PRO A 46 0.32 0.81 10.15
C PRO A 46 1.24 0.89 11.38
N GLY A 47 2.43 1.46 11.18
CA GLY A 47 3.48 1.46 12.18
C GLY A 47 3.02 1.99 13.54
N ARG A 48 3.45 1.33 14.63
CA ARG A 48 3.13 1.63 16.04
C ARG A 48 1.69 1.37 16.49
N LEU A 49 0.78 1.01 15.59
CA LEU A 49 -0.50 0.45 15.98
C LEU A 49 -0.36 -1.04 16.26
N ARG A 50 -1.15 -1.55 17.22
CA ARG A 50 -1.23 -2.99 17.46
C ARG A 50 -2.30 -3.56 16.54
N PRO A 51 -1.99 -4.61 15.74
CA PRO A 51 -3.02 -5.30 14.98
C PRO A 51 -3.98 -6.02 15.95
N PRO A 52 -5.24 -6.26 15.53
CA PRO A 52 -6.13 -7.15 16.26
C PRO A 52 -5.53 -8.57 16.30
N PRO A 53 -5.91 -9.40 17.29
CA PRO A 53 -5.51 -10.80 17.33
C PRO A 53 -5.89 -11.53 16.02
N THR A 54 -4.96 -12.27 15.42
CA THR A 54 -5.24 -13.02 14.18
C THR A 54 -6.43 -13.96 14.33
N ARG A 55 -6.61 -14.57 15.52
CA ARG A 55 -7.77 -15.43 15.81
C ARG A 55 -9.10 -14.71 15.69
N GLU A 56 -9.19 -13.45 16.12
CA GLU A 56 -10.43 -12.66 15.97
C GLU A 56 -10.87 -12.55 14.50
N ILE A 57 -9.90 -12.41 13.58
CA ILE A 57 -10.17 -12.36 12.14
C ILE A 57 -10.54 -13.74 11.61
N LEU A 58 -9.79 -14.78 11.98
CA LEU A 58 -9.98 -16.15 11.50
C LEU A 58 -11.29 -16.76 11.98
N ASP A 59 -11.63 -16.59 13.26
CA ASP A 59 -12.84 -17.13 13.88
C ASP A 59 -14.10 -16.46 13.30
N ALA A 60 -14.00 -15.20 12.87
CA ALA A 60 -15.08 -14.49 12.19
C ALA A 60 -15.10 -14.72 10.66
N SER A 61 -14.15 -15.45 10.08
CA SER A 61 -14.07 -15.60 8.63
C SER A 61 -15.28 -16.34 8.07
N VAL A 62 -15.72 -15.92 6.88
CA VAL A 62 -16.86 -16.45 6.15
C VAL A 62 -16.39 -17.16 4.89
N PRO A 63 -17.21 -18.04 4.27
CA PRO A 63 -16.89 -18.59 2.96
C PRO A 63 -16.57 -17.49 1.95
N SER A 64 -15.54 -17.72 1.11
CA SER A 64 -15.17 -16.77 0.07
C SER A 64 -16.31 -16.54 -0.91
N ALA A 65 -16.52 -15.28 -1.31
CA ALA A 65 -17.50 -14.92 -2.33
C ALA A 65 -17.21 -15.55 -3.70
N LEU A 66 -15.99 -16.06 -3.93
CA LEU A 66 -15.63 -16.82 -5.13
C LEU A 66 -16.26 -18.23 -5.17
N GLY A 67 -16.89 -18.69 -4.08
CA GLY A 67 -17.59 -19.97 -4.02
C GLY A 67 -16.66 -21.20 -4.03
N VAL A 68 -15.35 -21.01 -3.84
CA VAL A 68 -14.39 -22.12 -3.82
C VAL A 68 -14.41 -22.79 -2.45
N VAL A 69 -14.75 -24.09 -2.45
CA VAL A 69 -14.81 -24.90 -1.23
C VAL A 69 -13.45 -24.90 -0.53
N GLY A 70 -13.46 -24.72 0.79
CA GLY A 70 -12.25 -24.69 1.62
C GLY A 70 -11.50 -23.35 1.60
N ILE A 71 -11.98 -22.34 0.86
CA ILE A 71 -11.43 -20.99 0.88
C ILE A 71 -12.38 -20.06 1.64
N SER A 72 -11.87 -19.51 2.74
CA SER A 72 -12.56 -18.50 3.54
C SER A 72 -11.94 -17.12 3.33
N ALA A 73 -12.71 -16.08 3.60
CA ALA A 73 -12.28 -14.69 3.62
C ALA A 73 -12.70 -14.03 4.95
N PRO A 74 -12.03 -12.95 5.38
CA PRO A 74 -12.53 -12.16 6.50
C PRO A 74 -13.96 -11.68 6.23
N THR A 75 -14.75 -11.42 7.27
CA THR A 75 -16.04 -10.72 7.10
C THR A 75 -15.83 -9.43 6.32
N PRO A 76 -16.84 -8.94 5.56
CA PRO A 76 -16.71 -7.65 4.88
C PRO A 76 -16.30 -6.51 5.83
N LEU A 77 -16.78 -6.54 7.07
CA LEU A 77 -16.42 -5.59 8.12
C LEU A 77 -14.91 -5.63 8.43
N HIS A 78 -14.37 -6.81 8.73
CA HIS A 78 -12.94 -6.97 9.00
C HIS A 78 -12.10 -6.68 7.76
N HIS A 79 -12.57 -7.11 6.58
CA HIS A 79 -11.85 -6.98 5.33
C HIS A 79 -11.68 -5.51 4.93
N ALA A 80 -12.72 -4.67 5.04
CA ALA A 80 -12.62 -3.24 4.76
C ALA A 80 -11.54 -2.55 5.64
N LEU A 81 -11.49 -2.90 6.93
CA LEU A 81 -10.51 -2.34 7.86
C LEU A 81 -9.09 -2.86 7.61
N ILE A 82 -8.94 -4.14 7.24
CA ILE A 82 -7.66 -4.74 6.83
C ILE A 82 -7.13 -4.06 5.57
N LEU A 83 -7.98 -3.83 4.56
CA LEU A 83 -7.61 -3.11 3.33
C LEU A 83 -7.17 -1.68 3.63
N ALA A 84 -7.92 -0.97 4.49
CA ALA A 84 -7.54 0.37 4.91
C ALA A 84 -6.19 0.38 5.66
N ALA A 85 -5.99 -0.54 6.61
CA ALA A 85 -4.73 -0.68 7.32
C ALA A 85 -3.56 -1.01 6.37
N HIS A 86 -3.78 -1.91 5.41
CA HIS A 86 -2.79 -2.30 4.42
C HIS A 86 -2.36 -1.14 3.53
N ALA A 87 -3.32 -0.39 2.98
CA ALA A 87 -3.05 0.77 2.13
C ALA A 87 -2.18 1.81 2.86
N TRP A 88 -2.50 2.08 4.12
CA TRP A 88 -1.74 3.03 4.96
C TRP A 88 -0.38 2.50 5.41
N HIS A 89 -0.22 1.18 5.59
CA HIS A 89 1.09 0.60 5.88
C HIS A 89 2.09 0.80 4.75
N HIS A 90 1.63 0.69 3.50
CA HIS A 90 2.50 0.81 2.33
C HIS A 90 2.85 2.28 2.06
N GLU A 91 1.85 3.05 1.61
CA GLU A 91 1.95 4.48 1.34
C GLU A 91 0.52 5.03 1.43
N PRO A 92 0.19 5.92 2.38
CA PRO A 92 -1.16 6.42 2.54
C PRO A 92 -1.72 7.04 1.26
N LEU A 93 -2.98 6.71 0.95
CA LEU A 93 -3.73 7.20 -0.22
C LEU A 93 -2.88 7.17 -1.51
N TRP A 94 -2.11 6.09 -1.70
CA TRP A 94 -1.16 5.97 -2.81
C TRP A 94 -1.86 5.69 -4.12
N THR A 95 -2.73 4.68 -4.17
CA THR A 95 -3.46 4.34 -5.39
C THR A 95 -4.95 4.60 -5.25
N LEU A 96 -5.57 4.94 -6.39
CA LEU A 96 -7.03 5.02 -6.48
C LEU A 96 -7.67 3.63 -6.31
N ARG A 97 -6.96 2.58 -6.75
CA ARG A 97 -7.38 1.19 -6.63
C ARG A 97 -7.64 0.82 -5.16
N ASP A 98 -6.73 1.14 -4.26
CA ASP A 98 -6.91 0.84 -2.83
C ASP A 98 -8.20 1.48 -2.28
N LEU A 99 -8.51 2.72 -2.70
CA LEU A 99 -9.73 3.40 -2.28
C LEU A 99 -11.00 2.80 -2.91
N ILE A 100 -10.92 2.32 -4.15
CA ILE A 100 -12.01 1.60 -4.82
C ILE A 100 -12.28 0.30 -4.06
N ASP A 101 -11.25 -0.48 -3.73
CA ASP A 101 -11.39 -1.75 -3.03
C ASP A 101 -12.00 -1.53 -1.64
N ILE A 102 -11.52 -0.52 -0.89
CA ILE A 102 -12.08 -0.18 0.42
C ILE A 102 -13.54 0.29 0.29
N ALA A 103 -13.85 1.15 -0.69
CA ALA A 103 -15.21 1.64 -0.91
C ALA A 103 -16.18 0.49 -1.27
N ALA A 104 -15.77 -0.41 -2.16
CA ALA A 104 -16.57 -1.54 -2.60
C ALA A 104 -16.90 -2.49 -1.44
N VAL A 105 -15.91 -2.83 -0.61
CA VAL A 105 -16.11 -3.74 0.53
C VAL A 105 -16.89 -3.07 1.66
N SER A 106 -16.61 -1.79 1.95
CA SER A 106 -17.31 -1.05 3.02
C SER A 106 -18.78 -0.78 2.71
N ALA A 107 -19.17 -0.69 1.43
CA ALA A 107 -20.56 -0.55 1.03
C ALA A 107 -21.45 -1.74 1.43
N LEU A 108 -20.86 -2.89 1.78
CA LEU A 108 -21.57 -4.09 2.22
C LEU A 108 -21.86 -4.11 3.73
N VAL A 109 -21.47 -3.07 4.47
CA VAL A 109 -21.44 -3.07 5.94
C VAL A 109 -22.07 -1.79 6.49
N ASP A 110 -22.74 -1.89 7.64
CA ASP A 110 -23.22 -0.71 8.34
C ASP A 110 -22.05 0.18 8.79
N ARG A 111 -22.15 1.47 8.47
CA ARG A 111 -21.12 2.48 8.78
C ARG A 111 -20.81 2.57 10.27
N ARG A 112 -21.81 2.43 11.15
CA ARG A 112 -21.63 2.51 12.61
C ARG A 112 -20.83 1.33 13.13
N ASP A 113 -20.98 0.16 12.53
CA ASP A 113 -20.22 -1.03 12.90
C ASP A 113 -18.76 -0.91 12.46
N LEU A 114 -18.51 -0.40 11.25
CA LEU A 114 -17.15 -0.04 10.80
C LEU A 114 -16.49 0.98 11.73
N ASP A 115 -17.19 2.05 12.09
CA ASP A 115 -16.68 3.07 13.02
C ASP A 115 -16.38 2.51 14.41
N ARG A 116 -17.23 1.61 14.93
CA ARG A 116 -17.04 0.98 16.23
C ARG A 116 -15.81 0.08 16.20
N THR A 117 -15.73 -0.84 15.23
CA THR A 117 -14.62 -1.79 15.14
C THR A 117 -13.31 -1.08 14.80
N ALA A 118 -13.31 -0.05 13.94
CA ALA A 118 -12.13 0.76 13.69
C ALA A 118 -11.61 1.43 14.97
N LYS A 119 -12.49 1.89 15.87
CA LYS A 119 -12.07 2.41 17.19
C LYS A 119 -11.44 1.33 18.06
N VAL A 120 -12.06 0.15 18.15
CA VAL A 120 -11.55 -0.99 18.93
C VAL A 120 -10.16 -1.41 18.44
N TRP A 121 -9.97 -1.45 17.12
CA TRP A 121 -8.70 -1.80 16.48
C TRP A 121 -7.67 -0.67 16.45
N GLY A 122 -7.98 0.49 17.06
CA GLY A 122 -7.09 1.66 17.08
C GLY A 122 -6.93 2.38 15.74
N LEU A 123 -7.72 2.03 14.72
CA LEU A 123 -7.73 2.61 13.38
C LEU A 123 -8.68 3.80 13.22
N GLY A 124 -9.43 4.19 14.24
CA GLY A 124 -10.56 5.12 14.07
C GLY A 124 -10.23 6.43 13.33
N ARG A 125 -9.02 6.97 13.50
CA ARG A 125 -8.60 8.19 12.79
C ARG A 125 -8.22 7.93 11.33
N LEU A 126 -7.49 6.84 11.09
CA LEU A 126 -7.15 6.36 9.76
C LEU A 126 -8.42 6.09 8.97
N TRP A 127 -9.35 5.33 9.56
CA TRP A 127 -10.64 4.98 8.97
C TRP A 127 -11.43 6.22 8.55
N ARG A 128 -11.64 7.18 9.45
CA ARG A 128 -12.32 8.44 9.11
C ARG A 128 -11.62 9.24 8.01
N THR A 129 -10.29 9.16 7.93
CA THR A 129 -9.54 9.87 6.89
C THR A 129 -9.75 9.20 5.53
N THR A 130 -9.67 7.87 5.49
CA THR A 130 -9.98 7.06 4.30
C THR A 130 -11.41 7.27 3.83
N GLU A 131 -12.39 7.17 4.73
CA GLU A 131 -13.81 7.35 4.43
C GLU A 131 -14.08 8.74 3.84
N ARG A 132 -13.57 9.81 4.46
CA ARG A 132 -13.74 11.16 3.91
C ARG A 132 -13.03 11.34 2.56
N ALA A 133 -11.95 10.61 2.30
CA ALA A 133 -11.29 10.62 1.00
C ALA A 133 -12.17 9.92 -0.06
N ILE A 134 -12.76 8.78 0.28
CA ILE A 134 -13.74 8.06 -0.56
C ILE A 134 -14.95 8.96 -0.88
N GLU A 135 -15.56 9.56 0.14
CA GLU A 135 -16.67 10.51 0.00
C GLU A 135 -16.34 11.67 -0.95
N GLY A 136 -15.16 12.28 -0.76
CA GLY A 136 -14.71 13.40 -1.57
C GLY A 136 -14.33 13.05 -3.02
N LEU A 137 -14.04 11.79 -3.31
CA LEU A 137 -13.66 11.34 -4.66
C LEU A 137 -14.83 10.74 -5.44
N PHE A 138 -15.67 9.94 -4.79
CA PHE A 138 -16.68 9.13 -5.49
C PHE A 138 -18.12 9.60 -5.29
N TYR A 139 -18.40 10.34 -4.21
CA TYR A 139 -19.78 10.68 -3.82
C TYR A 139 -20.05 12.19 -3.78
N GLY A 140 -19.18 13.01 -4.38
CA GLY A 140 -19.35 14.46 -4.44
C GLY A 140 -19.14 15.19 -3.11
N GLY A 141 -18.57 14.51 -2.11
CA GLY A 141 -18.24 15.09 -0.82
C GLY A 141 -17.16 16.19 -0.91
N ARG A 142 -16.95 16.91 0.20
CA ARG A 142 -15.90 17.92 0.27
C ARG A 142 -14.52 17.27 0.16
N LYS A 143 -13.68 17.75 -0.75
CA LYS A 143 -12.27 17.34 -0.84
C LYS A 143 -11.56 17.62 0.48
N THR A 144 -11.04 16.56 1.09
CA THR A 144 -10.30 16.63 2.35
C THR A 144 -8.93 17.27 2.14
N PHE A 145 -8.30 17.72 3.23
CA PHE A 145 -6.94 18.28 3.17
C PHE A 145 -5.93 17.33 2.47
N PRO A 146 -5.90 16.01 2.75
CA PRO A 146 -5.11 15.06 1.97
C PRO A 146 -5.36 15.15 0.46
N LEU A 147 -6.62 15.11 0.03
CA LEU A 147 -6.99 15.19 -1.40
C LEU A 147 -6.66 16.53 -2.06
N ARG A 148 -6.50 17.59 -1.26
CA ARG A 148 -6.08 18.92 -1.74
C ARG A 148 -4.56 19.11 -1.77
N THR A 149 -3.81 18.25 -1.09
CA THR A 149 -2.37 18.40 -0.90
C THR A 149 -1.62 17.21 -1.49
N TRP A 150 -1.29 16.21 -0.68
CA TRP A 150 -0.40 15.11 -1.05
C TRP A 150 -1.10 13.94 -1.74
N ALA A 151 -2.45 13.87 -1.70
CA ALA A 151 -3.24 12.87 -2.43
C ALA A 151 -4.01 13.48 -3.62
N ARG A 152 -3.61 14.68 -4.08
CA ARG A 152 -4.25 15.36 -5.22
C ARG A 152 -4.17 14.56 -6.51
N HIS A 153 -3.13 13.74 -6.64
CA HIS A 153 -2.89 12.89 -7.80
C HIS A 153 -4.01 11.85 -8.03
N LEU A 154 -4.71 11.44 -6.97
CA LEU A 154 -5.82 10.49 -7.06
C LEU A 154 -7.01 11.01 -7.87
N GLY A 155 -7.38 12.28 -7.66
CA GLY A 155 -8.56 12.88 -8.31
C GLY A 155 -8.38 13.18 -9.79
N VAL A 156 -7.15 13.15 -10.29
CA VAL A 156 -6.82 13.35 -11.72
C VAL A 156 -6.19 12.10 -12.34
N VAL A 157 -6.16 10.99 -11.58
CA VAL A 157 -5.59 9.70 -11.99
C VAL A 157 -4.19 9.85 -12.60
N ARG A 158 -3.33 10.63 -11.92
CA ARG A 158 -1.94 10.84 -12.33
C ARG A 158 -0.97 10.23 -11.33
N ASP A 159 0.28 10.06 -11.75
CA ASP A 159 1.35 9.70 -10.84
C ASP A 159 1.65 10.82 -9.83
N ARG A 160 1.95 10.41 -8.61
CA ARG A 160 2.31 11.30 -7.51
C ARG A 160 3.66 11.97 -7.79
N THR A 161 3.80 13.26 -7.51
CA THR A 161 5.10 13.95 -7.62
C THR A 161 6.03 13.57 -6.47
N GLY A 162 7.34 13.76 -6.65
CA GLY A 162 8.33 13.55 -5.57
C GLY A 162 7.99 14.35 -4.31
N LEU A 163 7.59 15.62 -4.44
CA LEU A 163 7.13 16.46 -3.33
C LEU A 163 5.89 15.87 -2.62
N GLU A 164 4.88 15.42 -3.37
CA GLU A 164 3.67 14.81 -2.79
C GLU A 164 3.99 13.53 -2.02
N LYS A 165 4.96 12.74 -2.48
CA LYS A 165 5.45 11.56 -1.75
C LYS A 165 6.10 11.93 -0.41
N HIS A 166 7.00 12.92 -0.41
CA HIS A 166 7.66 13.36 0.82
C HIS A 166 6.67 13.99 1.82
N VAL A 167 5.71 14.78 1.35
CA VAL A 167 4.65 15.33 2.20
C VAL A 167 3.79 14.21 2.77
N ALA A 168 3.40 13.20 1.97
CA ALA A 168 2.66 12.04 2.45
C ALA A 168 3.41 11.30 3.57
N GLN A 169 4.72 11.05 3.38
CA GLN A 169 5.55 10.37 4.40
C GLN A 169 5.71 11.19 5.68
N LEU A 170 5.78 12.52 5.58
CA LEU A 170 5.87 13.42 6.74
C LEU A 170 4.56 13.49 7.54
N VAL A 171 3.42 13.51 6.85
CA VAL A 171 2.12 13.70 7.49
C VAL A 171 1.41 12.38 7.83
N ASP A 172 1.90 11.25 7.32
CA ASP A 172 1.38 9.90 7.58
C ASP A 172 1.18 9.67 9.08
N GLY A 173 2.23 9.87 9.89
CA GLY A 173 2.15 9.64 11.33
C GLY A 173 1.16 10.57 12.03
N PHE A 174 0.98 11.77 11.50
CA PHE A 174 -0.01 12.72 11.99
C PHE A 174 -1.41 12.46 11.48
N TRP A 175 -1.70 11.51 10.60
CA TRP A 175 -3.07 11.22 10.15
C TRP A 175 -3.49 9.77 10.37
N GLY A 176 -2.55 8.84 10.29
CA GLY A 176 -2.77 7.41 10.50
C GLY A 176 -2.73 6.97 11.97
N MET A 177 -2.12 7.75 12.87
CA MET A 177 -1.93 7.37 14.28
C MET A 177 -2.64 8.29 15.29
N PRO A 178 -2.87 7.80 16.53
CA PRO A 178 -3.16 8.64 17.68
C PRO A 178 -2.11 9.75 17.84
N PRO A 179 -2.51 10.98 18.22
CA PRO A 179 -1.62 12.14 18.23
C PRO A 179 -0.40 11.99 19.16
N HIS A 180 -0.49 11.19 20.22
CA HIS A 180 0.64 10.92 21.13
C HIS A 180 1.70 9.96 20.54
N LEU A 181 1.39 9.22 19.47
CA LEU A 181 2.33 8.32 18.78
C LEU A 181 2.92 8.93 17.50
N ALA A 182 2.32 10.01 16.99
CA ALA A 182 2.67 10.71 15.76
C ALA A 182 4.07 11.38 15.71
N PRO A 183 4.67 11.89 16.81
CA PRO A 183 5.91 12.67 16.72
C PRO A 183 7.13 11.84 16.28
N VAL A 184 7.28 10.64 16.84
CA VAL A 184 8.48 9.81 16.66
C VAL A 184 8.70 9.32 15.21
N PRO A 185 7.68 8.82 14.47
CA PRO A 185 7.86 8.46 13.07
C PRO A 185 8.11 9.68 12.17
N THR A 186 7.48 10.82 12.45
CA THR A 186 7.73 12.08 11.73
C THR A 186 9.18 12.54 11.87
N ILE A 187 9.74 12.52 13.07
CA ILE A 187 11.15 12.89 13.33
C ILE A 187 12.12 11.96 12.57
N ARG A 188 11.78 10.66 12.46
CA ARG A 188 12.60 9.69 11.74
C ARG A 188 12.62 9.95 10.22
N VAL A 189 11.47 10.28 9.64
CA VAL A 189 11.36 10.68 8.21
C VAL A 189 12.09 11.99 7.96
N LEU A 190 11.91 13.00 8.83
CA LEU A 190 12.65 14.26 8.75
C LEU A 190 14.16 14.04 8.79
N ARG A 191 14.65 13.20 9.73
CA ARG A 191 16.07 12.81 9.79
C ARG A 191 16.53 12.14 8.51
N TYR A 192 15.78 11.19 7.98
CA TYR A 192 16.13 10.53 6.72
C TYR A 192 16.17 11.51 5.53
N MET A 193 15.26 12.49 5.50
CA MET A 193 15.20 13.51 4.45
C MET A 193 16.35 14.52 4.52
N ILE A 194 16.91 14.80 5.70
CA ILE A 194 18.00 15.78 5.86
C ILE A 194 19.38 15.14 5.96
N THR A 195 19.47 13.84 6.24
CA THR A 195 20.76 13.15 6.42
C THR A 195 21.40 12.87 5.05
N PRO A 196 22.68 13.25 4.82
CA PRO A 196 23.40 12.92 3.59
C PRO A 196 23.56 11.41 3.40
N ALA A 197 23.60 10.94 2.15
CA ALA A 197 23.95 9.54 1.86
C ALA A 197 25.40 9.23 2.26
N PRO A 198 25.79 7.96 2.48
CA PRO A 198 27.18 7.60 2.71
C PRO A 198 28.07 8.10 1.56
N GLY A 199 29.06 8.96 1.89
CA GLY A 199 29.94 9.60 0.91
C GLY A 199 29.46 10.95 0.35
N GLU A 200 28.27 11.42 0.74
CA GLU A 200 27.71 12.72 0.36
C GLU A 200 28.01 13.77 1.45
N SER A 201 28.51 14.94 1.06
CA SER A 201 28.68 16.08 1.96
C SER A 201 27.36 16.82 2.18
N TRP A 202 27.23 17.53 3.30
CA TRP A 202 26.05 18.36 3.61
C TRP A 202 25.76 19.43 2.55
N ARG A 203 26.80 19.99 1.89
CA ARG A 203 26.61 20.96 0.80
C ARG A 203 26.03 20.32 -0.45
N GLN A 204 26.49 19.11 -0.80
CA GLN A 204 25.94 18.34 -1.92
C GLN A 204 24.48 17.95 -1.65
N ARG A 205 24.15 17.56 -0.42
CA ARG A 205 22.78 17.28 -0.01
C ARG A 205 21.87 18.51 -0.14
N ALA A 206 22.31 19.66 0.36
CA ALA A 206 21.53 20.91 0.31
C ALA A 206 21.26 21.39 -1.12
N ALA A 207 22.22 21.21 -2.04
CA ALA A 207 22.05 21.56 -3.45
C ALA A 207 21.06 20.63 -4.20
N ARG A 208 20.87 19.40 -3.70
CA ARG A 208 20.07 18.36 -4.34
C ARG A 208 18.62 18.30 -3.84
N VAL A 209 18.34 18.79 -2.63
CA VAL A 209 16.98 18.87 -2.07
C VAL A 209 15.99 19.57 -3.03
N PRO A 210 16.31 20.72 -3.67
CA PRO A 210 15.41 21.32 -4.67
C PRO A 210 15.18 20.43 -5.92
N GLN A 211 16.21 19.68 -6.35
CA GLN A 211 16.14 18.80 -7.52
C GLN A 211 15.31 17.53 -7.25
N ASP A 212 15.42 16.96 -6.05
CA ASP A 212 14.63 15.78 -5.64
C ASP A 212 13.16 16.13 -5.36
N LEU A 213 12.86 17.40 -5.03
CA LEU A 213 11.50 17.92 -4.87
C LEU A 213 10.82 18.28 -6.22
N GLY A 214 11.62 18.56 -7.27
CA GLY A 214 11.14 19.05 -8.57
C GLY A 214 10.95 18.01 -9.69
N LYS A 215 11.36 16.75 -9.50
CA LYS A 215 11.16 15.70 -10.53
C LYS A 215 9.69 15.28 -10.60
N LEU A 216 9.01 15.77 -11.64
CA LEU A 216 7.74 15.21 -12.13
C LEU A 216 8.04 13.83 -12.75
N PRO A 217 7.26 12.78 -12.46
CA PRO A 217 7.29 11.58 -13.29
C PRO A 217 6.81 11.98 -14.69
N ALA A 218 7.59 11.63 -15.71
CA ALA A 218 7.14 11.70 -17.09
C ALA A 218 5.88 10.80 -17.24
N PRO A 219 4.87 11.21 -18.03
CA PRO A 219 3.74 10.33 -18.30
C PRO A 219 4.27 9.01 -18.87
N ALA A 220 3.74 7.89 -18.36
CA ALA A 220 4.00 6.56 -18.88
C ALA A 220 3.50 6.46 -20.34
N GLY A 221 4.33 6.91 -21.27
CA GLY A 221 4.10 6.83 -22.70
C GLY A 221 4.37 5.42 -23.22
N ARG A 222 3.33 4.83 -23.80
CA ARG A 222 3.32 3.77 -24.82
C ARG A 222 4.18 2.52 -24.57
N ARG A 223 3.47 1.41 -24.31
CA ARG A 223 3.96 0.07 -24.63
C ARG A 223 4.21 -0.03 -26.15
N GLY A 224 5.42 -0.47 -26.50
CA GLY A 224 5.70 -1.37 -27.61
C GLY A 224 5.52 -0.81 -29.02
N GLU A 225 6.53 -0.09 -29.50
CA GLU A 225 6.90 -0.17 -30.91
C GLU A 225 7.96 -1.27 -31.03
N PRO A 226 7.75 -2.34 -31.82
CA PRO A 226 8.76 -3.38 -31.97
C PRO A 226 9.99 -2.83 -32.71
N PRO A 227 11.21 -3.26 -32.36
CA PRO A 227 12.41 -2.82 -33.06
C PRO A 227 12.34 -3.21 -34.54
N ALA A 228 12.77 -2.28 -35.40
CA ALA A 228 12.91 -2.52 -36.84
C ALA A 228 13.79 -3.76 -37.11
N PRO A 229 13.45 -4.59 -38.11
CA PRO A 229 14.24 -5.77 -38.44
C PRO A 229 15.64 -5.36 -38.88
N THR A 230 16.64 -6.03 -38.30
CA THR A 230 18.06 -5.91 -38.67
C THR A 230 18.28 -6.35 -40.12
N PRO A 231 19.15 -5.65 -40.89
CA PRO A 231 19.51 -6.08 -42.24
C PRO A 231 20.21 -7.44 -42.19
N ARG A 232 19.78 -8.38 -43.04
CA ARG A 232 20.46 -9.67 -43.24
C ARG A 232 21.84 -9.43 -43.84
N GLU A 233 22.87 -10.02 -43.26
CA GLU A 233 24.20 -10.10 -43.85
C GLU A 233 24.13 -10.88 -45.19
N PRO A 234 24.89 -10.46 -46.23
CA PRO A 234 24.93 -11.17 -47.50
C PRO A 234 25.68 -12.51 -47.36
N PRO A 235 25.33 -13.52 -48.16
CA PRO A 235 25.97 -14.82 -48.11
C PRO A 235 27.43 -14.73 -48.56
N LEU A 236 28.32 -15.34 -47.78
CA LEU A 236 29.71 -15.60 -48.16
C LEU A 236 29.71 -16.51 -49.40
N SER A 237 30.44 -16.08 -50.43
CA SER A 237 30.73 -16.85 -51.64
C SER A 237 31.87 -17.84 -51.41
#